data_AF-A0A0J1D7R1-F1
#
_entry.id   AF-A0A0J1D7R1-F1
#
_cell.length_a   1.000
_cell.length_b   1.000
_cell.length_c   1.000
_cell.angle_alpha   90.00
_cell.angle_beta   90.00
_cell.angle_gamma   90.00
#
_symmetry.space_group_name_H-M   'P 1'
#
loop_
_entity.id
_entity.type
_entity.pdbx_description
1 polymer ?
#
loop_
_entity_poly.entity_id
_entity_poly.type
_entity_poly.pdbx_seq_one_letter_code
_entity_poly.pdbx_strand_id
1 'polypeptide(L)'
;MGAVEQQVQAAAANKAPLIALLGNPNCGKTALFNRLTGARQKVANYAGVTIERKEGSFTLPGGRAMRVLDLPGAYSLSAHTPDEAITRDVVAGLRAGEQAPDAVVCVVNATNLRLNLRLVLEIQRLGLPMVLALNMVDVANKRGIEIDTRKLSQELGMPVVETVAVQSGGEKALLAQLGAMSFDTAAKPRQLAAIDAVPVEETQREVRRIIDACVSFDKDTGNFSEQIDQVVLHPVLGPLILAALMFLVFQAVFSWAAAPMDLIKSGVEGLGTWVGSNMAEGPLRGLIVDGIFGGVGSVLVFLPQILILFFFILVLEDCGYLPRAAFLLDRMMGSVGLSGRAFIPLLSSFACAIPGVMAARTIQNPRDRLVTIMIAPLMTCSARLPVYALVIAAFIPNRQLGAGINLQGLVLFLLYAAGIVSAMGVAWFFKRAARAKGQHPLMLELPAYHWPHLQNLALGLWERAKIFLTRVGTVILTLMVLVWFLSSFPGAPEGATHPPIYYSVAGMLGRALSVVFEPIGFGWQICIALVPGMAAREVAVGALGTVYALSSAGDDVAGSLAPLISHSWSMATALSLLAWYVFAPQCLSTLSVVRRETGSIRYAFLMAGYMFALAYTASFITYHVARYVLGS
;
A
#
# COMPACT_ATOMS: atom_id res chain seq x y z
N MET A 1 -49.17 -29.86 -28.66
CA MET A 1 -48.54 -29.81 -30.00
C MET A 1 -47.33 -28.89 -29.86
N GLY A 2 -46.08 -29.33 -29.76
CA GLY A 2 -45.48 -30.56 -30.26
C GLY A 2 -44.30 -30.16 -31.16
N ALA A 3 -43.16 -29.85 -30.55
CA ALA A 3 -41.83 -29.78 -31.15
C ALA A 3 -40.83 -29.85 -29.98
N VAL A 4 -40.64 -31.04 -29.38
CA VAL A 4 -39.46 -31.88 -29.62
C VAL A 4 -38.21 -30.98 -29.61
N GLU A 5 -37.67 -30.62 -28.45
CA GLU A 5 -36.84 -31.50 -27.63
C GLU A 5 -35.88 -32.34 -28.49
N GLN A 6 -35.25 -31.69 -29.48
CA GLN A 6 -34.00 -32.18 -30.06
C GLN A 6 -32.93 -32.07 -28.99
N GLN A 7 -32.81 -33.19 -28.26
CA GLN A 7 -31.63 -33.60 -27.54
C GLN A 7 -30.38 -33.11 -28.28
N VAL A 8 -29.68 -32.17 -27.65
CA VAL A 8 -28.24 -31.98 -27.87
C VAL A 8 -27.56 -33.19 -27.25
N GLN A 9 -27.75 -34.36 -27.87
CA GLN A 9 -26.76 -35.42 -27.89
C GLN A 9 -25.66 -34.97 -28.86
N ALA A 10 -24.92 -33.94 -28.44
CA ALA A 10 -23.61 -33.68 -29.01
C ALA A 10 -22.74 -34.88 -28.64
N ALA A 11 -22.35 -35.63 -29.66
CA ALA A 11 -21.46 -36.78 -29.63
C ALA A 11 -20.46 -36.73 -28.46
N ALA A 12 -20.55 -37.71 -27.55
CA ALA A 12 -19.49 -38.05 -26.61
C ALA A 12 -18.31 -38.63 -27.40
N ALA A 13 -17.63 -37.78 -28.17
CA ALA A 13 -16.31 -38.08 -28.70
C ALA A 13 -15.36 -38.14 -27.50
N ASN A 14 -14.67 -39.27 -27.36
CA ASN A 14 -13.59 -39.58 -26.41
C ASN A 14 -12.67 -38.36 -26.14
N LYS A 15 -13.06 -37.48 -25.22
CA LYS A 15 -12.19 -36.39 -24.77
C LYS A 15 -11.24 -36.98 -23.76
N ALA A 16 -9.94 -36.78 -23.98
CA ALA A 16 -8.91 -37.13 -23.01
C ALA A 16 -9.27 -36.52 -21.63
N PRO A 17 -9.15 -37.29 -20.53
CA PRO A 17 -9.50 -36.79 -19.21
C PRO A 17 -8.74 -35.52 -18.87
N LEU A 18 -9.43 -34.58 -18.24
CA LEU A 18 -8.90 -33.28 -17.83
C LEU A 18 -8.59 -33.31 -16.34
N ILE A 19 -7.31 -33.20 -15.99
CA ILE A 19 -6.87 -33.00 -14.60
C ILE A 19 -6.61 -31.53 -14.32
N ALA A 20 -6.98 -31.05 -13.14
CA ALA A 20 -6.60 -29.73 -12.67
C ALA A 20 -5.40 -29.84 -11.71
N LEU A 21 -4.33 -29.09 -11.97
CA LEU A 21 -3.28 -28.84 -10.98
C LEU A 21 -3.71 -27.68 -10.09
N LEU A 22 -3.78 -27.94 -8.80
CA LEU A 22 -4.17 -26.94 -7.80
C LEU A 22 -3.17 -26.99 -6.65
N GLY A 23 -2.77 -25.83 -6.15
CA GLY A 23 -1.98 -25.73 -4.92
C GLY A 23 -1.82 -24.28 -4.50
N ASN A 24 -1.20 -24.07 -3.36
CA ASN A 24 -0.80 -22.74 -2.90
C ASN A 24 0.19 -22.10 -3.88
N PRO A 25 0.32 -20.77 -3.93
CA PRO A 25 1.47 -20.12 -4.56
C PRO A 25 2.80 -20.74 -4.09
N ASN A 26 3.80 -20.80 -4.97
CA ASN A 26 5.15 -21.29 -4.66
C ASN A 26 5.28 -22.76 -4.20
N CYS A 27 4.23 -23.59 -4.27
CA CYS A 27 4.33 -25.03 -3.97
C CYS A 27 5.04 -25.86 -5.06
N GLY A 28 5.49 -25.22 -6.15
CA GLY A 28 6.11 -25.87 -7.30
C GLY A 28 5.14 -26.42 -8.35
N LYS A 29 3.87 -26.00 -8.28
CA LYS A 29 2.82 -26.32 -9.27
C LYS A 29 3.25 -26.05 -10.73
N THR A 30 3.78 -24.86 -11.03
CA THR A 30 4.24 -24.50 -12.38
C THR A 30 5.41 -25.36 -12.86
N ALA A 31 6.33 -25.72 -11.96
CA ALA A 31 7.44 -26.61 -12.29
C ALA A 31 6.91 -28.02 -12.61
N LEU A 32 5.94 -28.53 -11.86
CA LEU A 32 5.30 -29.81 -12.12
C LEU A 32 4.48 -29.78 -13.42
N PHE A 33 3.76 -28.70 -13.71
CA PHE A 33 3.03 -28.50 -14.96
C PHE A 33 3.98 -28.60 -16.17
N ASN A 34 5.06 -27.82 -16.16
CA ASN A 34 6.06 -27.83 -17.22
C ASN A 34 6.70 -29.22 -17.39
N ARG A 35 6.90 -29.96 -16.30
CA ARG A 35 7.45 -31.32 -16.32
C ARG A 35 6.50 -32.30 -17.01
N LEU A 36 5.20 -32.20 -16.73
CA LEU A 36 4.18 -33.06 -17.32
C LEU A 36 3.99 -32.76 -18.82
N THR A 37 3.92 -31.49 -19.21
CA THR A 37 3.52 -31.09 -20.58
C THR A 37 4.68 -30.88 -21.52
N GLY A 38 5.87 -30.55 -21.01
CA GLY A 38 6.98 -30.06 -21.83
C GLY A 38 6.55 -28.90 -22.74
N ALA A 39 6.84 -29.01 -24.04
CA ALA A 39 6.45 -28.03 -25.04
C ALA A 39 4.95 -28.07 -25.45
N ARG A 40 4.19 -29.09 -25.02
CA ARG A 40 2.79 -29.32 -25.44
C ARG A 40 1.80 -28.55 -24.56
N GLN A 41 2.00 -27.24 -24.47
CA GLN A 41 1.17 -26.36 -23.65
C GLN A 41 0.68 -25.15 -24.46
N LYS A 42 -0.48 -24.64 -24.07
CA LYS A 42 -1.12 -23.45 -24.62
C LYS A 42 -1.39 -22.48 -23.48
N VAL A 43 -0.94 -21.24 -23.66
CA VAL A 43 -1.20 -20.13 -22.73
C VAL A 43 -2.24 -19.22 -23.38
N ALA A 44 -3.31 -18.95 -22.66
CA ALA A 44 -4.38 -18.02 -23.03
C ALA A 44 -4.78 -17.20 -21.80
N ASN A 45 -5.81 -16.35 -21.93
CA ASN A 45 -6.46 -15.72 -20.78
C ASN A 45 -7.85 -16.32 -20.58
N TYR A 46 -8.30 -16.42 -19.33
CA TYR A 46 -9.70 -16.75 -19.06
C TYR A 46 -10.63 -15.67 -19.65
N ALA A 47 -11.80 -16.08 -20.14
CA ALA A 47 -12.74 -15.15 -20.76
C ALA A 47 -13.13 -14.01 -19.81
N GLY A 48 -12.96 -12.76 -20.27
CA GLY A 48 -13.35 -11.55 -19.55
C GLY A 48 -12.39 -11.07 -18.45
N VAL A 49 -11.22 -11.70 -18.28
CA VAL A 49 -10.25 -11.36 -17.23
C VAL A 49 -8.80 -11.49 -17.74
N THR A 50 -7.86 -10.79 -17.11
CA THR A 50 -6.43 -10.79 -17.51
C THR A 50 -5.62 -11.92 -16.88
N ILE A 51 -6.28 -12.96 -16.37
CA ILE A 51 -5.63 -14.04 -15.63
C ILE A 51 -5.25 -15.14 -16.61
N GLU A 52 -3.98 -15.56 -16.55
CA GLU A 52 -3.42 -16.59 -17.42
C GLU A 52 -4.11 -17.94 -17.21
N ARG A 53 -4.48 -18.58 -18.32
CA ARG A 53 -5.00 -19.94 -18.42
C ARG A 53 -3.97 -20.79 -19.15
N LYS A 54 -3.34 -21.74 -18.45
CA LYS A 54 -2.36 -22.66 -19.04
C LYS A 54 -2.95 -24.05 -19.10
N GLU A 55 -3.04 -24.59 -20.31
CA GLU A 55 -3.51 -25.95 -20.54
C GLU A 55 -2.47 -26.70 -21.37
N GLY A 56 -2.20 -27.95 -21.02
CA GLY A 56 -1.31 -28.79 -21.81
C GLY A 56 -1.82 -30.21 -21.92
N SER A 57 -1.08 -31.01 -22.69
CA SER A 57 -1.38 -32.42 -22.91
C SER A 57 -0.15 -33.27 -22.69
N PHE A 58 -0.35 -34.45 -22.13
CA PHE A 58 0.69 -35.43 -21.88
C PHE A 58 0.15 -36.85 -22.04
N THR A 59 1.06 -37.82 -22.13
CA THR A 59 0.70 -39.24 -22.31
C THR A 59 1.24 -40.02 -21.13
N LEU A 60 0.37 -40.82 -20.51
CA LEU A 60 0.77 -41.72 -19.44
C LEU A 60 1.66 -42.85 -19.98
N PRO A 61 2.48 -43.52 -19.13
CA PRO A 61 3.30 -44.66 -19.57
C PRO A 61 2.51 -45.79 -20.25
N GLY A 62 1.21 -45.93 -19.91
CA GLY A 62 0.29 -46.88 -20.55
C GLY A 62 -0.36 -46.40 -21.86
N GLY A 63 0.14 -45.32 -22.47
CA GLY A 63 -0.34 -44.81 -23.78
C GLY A 63 -1.60 -43.95 -23.74
N ARG A 64 -2.28 -43.83 -22.59
CA ARG A 64 -3.47 -42.98 -22.41
C ARG A 64 -3.11 -41.49 -22.49
N ALA A 65 -3.79 -40.75 -23.36
CA ALA A 65 -3.66 -39.30 -23.47
C ALA A 65 -4.44 -38.59 -22.35
N MET A 66 -3.84 -37.55 -21.78
CA MET A 66 -4.38 -36.74 -20.68
C MET A 66 -4.24 -35.25 -21.01
N ARG A 67 -5.18 -34.45 -20.51
CA ARG A 67 -5.11 -32.99 -20.52
C ARG A 67 -4.89 -32.49 -19.10
N VAL A 68 -4.10 -31.44 -18.95
CA VAL A 68 -3.85 -30.81 -17.66
C VAL A 68 -4.10 -29.31 -17.74
N LEU A 69 -4.87 -28.81 -16.79
CA LEU A 69 -5.13 -27.38 -16.61
C LEU A 69 -4.38 -26.90 -15.37
N ASP A 70 -3.54 -25.88 -15.53
CA ASP A 70 -2.90 -25.20 -14.42
C ASP A 70 -3.85 -24.13 -13.87
N LEU A 71 -4.34 -24.33 -12.65
CA LEU A 71 -5.18 -23.32 -12.00
C LEU A 71 -4.33 -22.25 -11.31
N PRO A 72 -4.81 -21.01 -11.19
CA PRO A 72 -4.16 -20.00 -10.36
C PRO A 72 -3.94 -20.50 -8.93
N GLY A 73 -2.82 -20.09 -8.33
CA GLY A 73 -2.52 -20.45 -6.94
C GLY A 73 -3.58 -19.87 -6.00
N ALA A 74 -4.09 -20.70 -5.08
CA ALA A 74 -5.12 -20.30 -4.13
C ALA A 74 -4.71 -20.71 -2.72
N TYR A 75 -5.07 -19.92 -1.70
CA TYR A 75 -4.92 -20.33 -0.30
C TYR A 75 -6.23 -20.89 0.28
N SER A 76 -7.35 -20.63 -0.39
CA SER A 76 -8.70 -20.93 0.06
C SER A 76 -9.66 -20.95 -1.13
N LEU A 77 -10.70 -21.76 -1.08
CA LEU A 77 -11.82 -21.74 -2.03
C LEU A 77 -12.88 -20.69 -1.66
N SER A 78 -12.85 -20.15 -0.44
CA SER A 78 -13.53 -18.87 -0.14
C SER A 78 -12.79 -17.75 -0.87
N ALA A 79 -13.25 -17.42 -2.08
CA ALA A 79 -12.52 -16.53 -2.98
C ALA A 79 -12.54 -15.06 -2.53
N HIS A 80 -11.34 -14.50 -2.34
CA HIS A 80 -11.15 -13.07 -2.02
C HIS A 80 -10.30 -12.35 -3.06
N THR A 81 -9.55 -13.11 -3.85
CA THR A 81 -8.80 -12.63 -4.99
C THR A 81 -9.48 -13.07 -6.30
N PRO A 82 -9.27 -12.33 -7.41
CA PRO A 82 -9.70 -12.78 -8.73
C PRO A 82 -9.17 -14.17 -9.10
N ASP A 83 -7.93 -14.48 -8.72
CA ASP A 83 -7.27 -15.76 -8.95
C ASP A 83 -7.99 -16.90 -8.21
N GLU A 84 -8.28 -16.70 -6.92
CA GLU A 84 -9.04 -17.67 -6.11
C GLU A 84 -10.46 -17.86 -6.64
N ALA A 85 -11.10 -16.79 -7.13
CA ALA A 85 -12.43 -16.87 -7.72
C ALA A 85 -12.45 -17.76 -8.96
N ILE A 86 -11.43 -17.64 -9.83
CA ILE A 86 -11.29 -18.51 -10.99
C ILE A 86 -11.04 -19.95 -10.56
N THR A 87 -10.09 -20.18 -9.65
CA THR A 87 -9.78 -21.54 -9.16
C THR A 87 -11.03 -22.20 -8.58
N ARG A 88 -11.81 -21.49 -7.75
CA ARG A 88 -13.09 -21.97 -7.22
C ARG A 88 -14.10 -22.27 -8.32
N ASP A 89 -14.34 -21.32 -9.23
CA ASP A 89 -15.40 -21.44 -10.24
C ASP A 89 -15.09 -22.54 -11.26
N VAL A 90 -13.82 -22.78 -11.59
CA VAL A 90 -13.41 -23.85 -12.52
C VAL A 90 -13.53 -25.22 -11.85
N VAL A 91 -13.03 -25.38 -10.62
CA VAL A 91 -13.09 -26.66 -9.90
C VAL A 91 -14.54 -27.03 -9.55
N ALA A 92 -15.38 -26.04 -9.21
CA ALA A 92 -16.80 -26.25 -8.96
C ALA A 92 -17.64 -26.39 -10.24
N GLY A 93 -17.05 -26.28 -11.43
CA GLY A 93 -17.76 -26.40 -12.70
C GLY A 93 -18.77 -25.28 -12.98
N LEU A 94 -18.60 -24.10 -12.36
CA LEU A 94 -19.49 -22.95 -12.47
C LEU A 94 -19.05 -21.95 -13.56
N ARG A 95 -17.81 -22.06 -14.06
CA ARG A 95 -17.27 -21.15 -15.06
C ARG A 95 -17.78 -21.50 -16.47
N ALA A 96 -18.56 -20.60 -17.05
CA ALA A 96 -19.01 -20.74 -18.45
C ALA A 96 -17.82 -20.86 -19.41
N GLY A 97 -17.88 -21.86 -20.31
CA GLY A 97 -16.84 -22.11 -21.31
C GLY A 97 -15.69 -23.02 -20.84
N GLU A 98 -15.63 -23.39 -19.55
CA GLU A 98 -14.65 -24.35 -19.03
C GLU A 98 -15.31 -25.70 -18.72
N GLN A 99 -14.57 -26.79 -18.97
CA GLN A 99 -14.97 -28.14 -18.58
C GLN A 99 -14.58 -28.35 -17.11
N ALA A 100 -15.48 -28.91 -16.30
CA ALA A 100 -15.13 -29.34 -14.95
C ALA A 100 -14.02 -30.42 -15.00
N PRO A 101 -13.02 -30.37 -14.11
CA PRO A 101 -11.95 -31.36 -14.10
C PRO A 101 -12.48 -32.75 -13.67
N ASP A 102 -11.98 -33.79 -14.31
CA ASP A 102 -12.29 -35.18 -13.99
C ASP A 102 -11.55 -35.66 -12.73
N ALA A 103 -10.41 -35.04 -12.42
CA ALA A 103 -9.70 -35.21 -11.15
C ALA A 103 -8.86 -33.97 -10.81
N VAL A 104 -8.50 -33.82 -9.54
CA VAL A 104 -7.65 -32.73 -9.04
C VAL A 104 -6.35 -33.30 -8.48
N VAL A 105 -5.22 -32.76 -8.93
CA VAL A 105 -3.91 -33.02 -8.34
C VAL A 105 -3.57 -31.83 -7.44
N CYS A 106 -3.58 -32.08 -6.13
CA CYS A 106 -3.22 -31.10 -5.12
C CYS A 106 -1.70 -31.10 -4.91
N VAL A 107 -1.02 -30.07 -5.43
CA VAL A 107 0.42 -29.89 -5.25
C VAL A 107 0.67 -29.21 -3.91
N VAL A 108 1.36 -29.90 -3.02
CA VAL A 108 1.58 -29.48 -1.63
C VAL A 108 3.08 -29.37 -1.36
N ASN A 109 3.52 -28.25 -0.78
CA ASN A 109 4.91 -28.10 -0.36
C ASN A 109 5.17 -28.87 0.96
N ALA A 110 6.05 -29.87 0.92
CA ALA A 110 6.44 -30.69 2.07
C ALA A 110 7.03 -29.86 3.23
N THR A 111 7.67 -28.74 2.95
CA THR A 111 8.27 -27.86 3.98
C THR A 111 7.23 -27.01 4.73
N ASN A 112 5.99 -26.90 4.23
CA ASN A 112 4.93 -26.10 4.83
C ASN A 112 3.57 -26.78 4.67
N LEU A 113 3.44 -27.98 5.22
CA LEU A 113 2.24 -28.82 5.10
C LEU A 113 0.98 -28.15 5.65
N ARG A 114 1.11 -27.40 6.76
CA ARG A 114 0.00 -26.74 7.46
C ARG A 114 -0.81 -25.82 6.58
N LEU A 115 -0.13 -24.96 5.84
CA LEU A 115 -0.82 -23.99 4.99
C LEU A 115 -1.50 -24.65 3.79
N ASN A 116 -0.90 -25.71 3.27
CA ASN A 116 -1.36 -26.39 2.07
C ASN A 116 -2.54 -27.35 2.35
N LEU A 117 -2.50 -28.09 3.47
CA LEU A 117 -3.54 -29.07 3.81
C LEU A 117 -4.91 -28.41 4.03
N ARG A 118 -4.97 -27.15 4.47
CA ARG A 118 -6.25 -26.43 4.57
C ARG A 118 -7.00 -26.44 3.23
N LEU A 119 -6.32 -26.05 2.16
CA LEU A 119 -6.90 -25.98 0.82
C LEU A 119 -7.30 -27.37 0.32
N VAL A 120 -6.48 -28.39 0.61
CA VAL A 120 -6.80 -29.80 0.29
C VAL A 120 -8.11 -30.22 0.92
N LEU A 121 -8.32 -29.96 2.22
CA LEU A 121 -9.56 -30.31 2.91
C LEU A 121 -10.77 -29.56 2.37
N GLU A 122 -10.61 -28.29 1.96
CA GLU A 122 -11.69 -27.52 1.33
C GLU A 122 -12.12 -28.13 -0.02
N ILE A 123 -11.15 -28.56 -0.85
CA ILE A 123 -11.45 -29.19 -2.15
C ILE A 123 -12.04 -30.59 -1.96
N GLN A 124 -11.58 -31.33 -0.96
CA GLN A 124 -12.09 -32.67 -0.66
C GLN A 124 -13.59 -32.66 -0.41
N ARG A 125 -14.13 -31.56 0.16
CA ARG A 125 -15.58 -31.37 0.37
C ARG A 125 -16.38 -31.29 -0.92
N LEU A 126 -15.75 -30.94 -2.06
CA LEU A 126 -16.38 -30.98 -3.38
C LEU A 126 -16.59 -32.41 -3.88
N GLY A 127 -15.94 -33.41 -3.28
CA GLY A 127 -16.11 -34.83 -3.62
C GLY A 127 -15.52 -35.24 -4.98
N LEU A 128 -14.57 -34.46 -5.50
CA LEU A 128 -13.84 -34.80 -6.73
C LEU A 128 -12.78 -35.89 -6.45
N PRO A 129 -12.45 -36.74 -7.42
CA PRO A 129 -11.29 -37.61 -7.34
C PRO A 129 -10.01 -36.77 -7.16
N MET A 130 -9.22 -37.08 -6.14
CA MET A 130 -8.06 -36.28 -5.74
C MET A 130 -6.81 -37.14 -5.56
N VAL A 131 -5.66 -36.57 -5.91
CA VAL A 131 -4.33 -37.08 -5.55
C VAL A 131 -3.52 -35.94 -4.97
N LEU A 132 -2.82 -36.19 -3.87
CA LEU A 132 -1.90 -35.23 -3.27
C LEU A 132 -0.49 -35.48 -3.78
N ALA A 133 0.06 -34.52 -4.52
CA ALA A 133 1.46 -34.50 -4.95
C ALA A 133 2.28 -33.73 -3.91
N LEU A 134 2.94 -34.46 -3.02
CA LEU A 134 3.82 -33.93 -1.99
C LEU A 134 5.15 -33.53 -2.63
N ASN A 135 5.37 -32.24 -2.88
CA ASN A 135 6.50 -31.70 -3.60
C ASN A 135 7.58 -31.14 -2.65
N MET A 136 8.81 -30.97 -3.14
CA MET A 136 9.97 -30.48 -2.37
C MET A 136 10.37 -31.37 -1.18
N VAL A 137 10.16 -32.68 -1.31
CA VAL A 137 10.52 -33.67 -0.26
C VAL A 137 12.03 -33.69 0.01
N ASP A 138 12.84 -33.40 -1.00
CA ASP A 138 14.30 -33.25 -0.87
C ASP A 138 14.70 -32.09 0.05
N VAL A 139 13.98 -30.98 0.00
CA VAL A 139 14.20 -29.82 0.89
C VAL A 139 13.69 -30.13 2.30
N ALA A 140 12.55 -30.80 2.43
CA ALA A 140 11.99 -31.21 3.73
C ALA A 140 12.95 -32.16 4.48
N ASN A 141 13.46 -33.18 3.79
CA ASN A 141 14.42 -34.13 4.35
C ASN A 141 15.73 -33.44 4.79
N LYS A 142 16.24 -32.47 4.01
CA LYS A 142 17.42 -31.67 4.39
C LYS A 142 17.19 -30.83 5.65
N ARG A 143 15.95 -30.44 5.94
CA ARG A 143 15.55 -29.73 7.16
C ARG A 143 15.28 -30.66 8.35
N GLY A 144 15.29 -31.98 8.15
CA GLY A 144 14.94 -32.94 9.20
C GLY A 144 13.42 -33.08 9.42
N ILE A 145 12.59 -32.63 8.47
CA ILE A 145 11.14 -32.82 8.50
C ILE A 145 10.84 -34.20 7.90
N GLU A 146 10.41 -35.14 8.74
CA GLU A 146 10.05 -36.51 8.33
C GLU A 146 8.52 -36.61 8.20
N ILE A 147 8.03 -36.99 7.02
CA ILE A 147 6.59 -37.09 6.72
C ILE A 147 6.22 -38.55 6.42
N ASP A 148 5.32 -39.12 7.20
CA ASP A 148 4.74 -40.45 6.94
C ASP A 148 3.64 -40.35 5.88
N THR A 149 4.03 -40.55 4.61
CA THR A 149 3.12 -40.46 3.47
C THR A 149 2.01 -41.51 3.49
N ARG A 150 2.24 -42.67 4.13
CA ARG A 150 1.24 -43.73 4.24
C ARG A 150 0.15 -43.34 5.23
N LYS A 151 0.53 -42.84 6.42
CA LYS A 151 -0.44 -42.31 7.38
C LYS A 151 -1.17 -41.10 6.83
N LEU A 152 -0.47 -40.19 6.14
CA LEU A 152 -1.10 -39.03 5.53
C LEU A 152 -2.16 -39.43 4.49
N SER A 153 -1.88 -40.46 3.69
CA SER A 153 -2.82 -41.04 2.74
C SER A 153 -4.06 -41.63 3.43
N GLN A 154 -3.87 -42.30 4.57
CA GLN A 154 -4.97 -42.86 5.38
C GLN A 154 -5.84 -41.77 6.02
N GLU A 155 -5.22 -40.76 6.63
CA GLU A 155 -5.91 -39.65 7.29
C GLU A 155 -6.70 -38.79 6.31
N LEU A 156 -6.14 -38.55 5.12
CA LEU A 156 -6.82 -37.78 4.07
C LEU A 156 -7.79 -38.63 3.25
N GLY A 157 -7.74 -39.97 3.34
CA GLY A 157 -8.54 -40.85 2.49
C GLY A 157 -8.30 -40.65 0.98
N MET A 158 -7.10 -40.21 0.59
CA MET A 158 -6.71 -40.00 -0.81
C MET A 158 -5.25 -40.40 -1.04
N PRO A 159 -4.88 -40.84 -2.26
CA PRO A 159 -3.49 -41.20 -2.56
C PRO A 159 -2.54 -40.00 -2.38
N VAL A 160 -1.45 -40.23 -1.63
CA VAL A 160 -0.35 -39.28 -1.46
C VAL A 160 0.88 -39.82 -2.19
N VAL A 161 1.46 -39.02 -3.08
CA VAL A 161 2.66 -39.36 -3.84
C VAL A 161 3.73 -38.30 -3.66
N GLU A 162 4.97 -38.74 -3.47
CA GLU A 162 6.13 -37.84 -3.42
C GLU A 162 6.54 -37.39 -4.82
N THR A 163 6.88 -36.11 -4.94
CA THR A 163 7.34 -35.51 -6.18
C THR A 163 8.51 -34.56 -5.96
N VAL A 164 9.37 -34.42 -6.96
CA VAL A 164 10.42 -33.40 -7.01
C VAL A 164 10.38 -32.74 -8.38
N ALA A 165 9.57 -31.69 -8.51
CA ALA A 165 9.27 -31.07 -9.81
C ALA A 165 10.51 -30.57 -10.59
N VAL A 166 11.55 -30.15 -9.86
CA VAL A 166 12.80 -29.64 -10.45
C VAL A 166 13.75 -30.75 -10.94
N GLN A 167 13.59 -32.00 -10.50
CA GLN A 167 14.43 -33.12 -10.91
C GLN A 167 13.76 -33.95 -12.01
N SER A 168 14.56 -34.44 -12.97
CA SER A 168 14.08 -35.31 -14.03
C SER A 168 13.63 -36.66 -13.48
N GLY A 169 12.38 -37.06 -13.75
CA GLY A 169 11.80 -38.30 -13.23
C GLY A 169 11.15 -38.17 -11.85
N GLY A 170 11.13 -36.96 -11.27
CA GLY A 170 10.45 -36.66 -10.01
C GLY A 170 8.92 -36.71 -10.09
N GLU A 171 8.34 -36.89 -11.28
CA GLU A 171 6.91 -37.00 -11.56
C GLU A 171 6.42 -38.45 -11.73
N LYS A 172 7.33 -39.44 -11.75
CA LYS A 172 7.00 -40.84 -12.10
C LYS A 172 5.94 -41.47 -11.19
N ALA A 173 6.04 -41.24 -9.87
CA ALA A 173 5.06 -41.75 -8.91
C ALA A 173 3.65 -41.17 -9.15
N LEU A 174 3.58 -39.89 -9.49
CA LEU A 174 2.32 -39.23 -9.86
C LEU A 174 1.73 -39.80 -11.15
N LEU A 175 2.55 -40.01 -12.18
CA LEU A 175 2.09 -40.63 -13.44
C LEU A 175 1.56 -42.05 -13.22
N ALA A 176 2.22 -42.86 -12.38
CA ALA A 176 1.75 -44.19 -12.03
C ALA A 176 0.37 -44.15 -11.33
N GLN A 177 0.21 -43.23 -10.36
CA GLN A 177 -1.05 -43.07 -9.63
C GLN A 177 -2.19 -42.55 -10.52
N LEU A 178 -1.90 -41.60 -11.41
CA LEU A 178 -2.87 -41.12 -12.42
C LEU A 178 -3.27 -42.23 -13.39
N GLY A 179 -2.36 -43.14 -13.73
CA GLY A 179 -2.64 -44.31 -14.55
C GLY A 179 -3.54 -45.35 -13.88
N ALA A 180 -3.51 -45.43 -12.54
CA ALA A 180 -4.33 -46.33 -11.76
C ALA A 180 -5.75 -45.81 -11.46
N MET A 181 -6.02 -44.52 -11.69
CA MET A 181 -7.35 -43.94 -11.45
C MET A 181 -8.35 -44.24 -12.57
N SER A 182 -9.57 -44.59 -12.18
CA SER A 182 -10.70 -44.62 -13.11
C SER A 182 -11.27 -43.22 -13.30
N PHE A 183 -11.54 -42.87 -14.55
CA PHE A 183 -12.20 -41.62 -14.95
C PHE A 183 -13.55 -41.91 -15.63
N ASP A 184 -14.10 -43.11 -15.41
CA ASP A 184 -15.26 -43.62 -16.16
C ASP A 184 -16.59 -43.02 -15.67
N THR A 185 -16.57 -42.34 -14.51
CA THR A 185 -17.69 -41.55 -14.00
C THR A 185 -17.25 -40.10 -13.83
N ALA A 186 -17.85 -39.19 -14.60
CA ALA A 186 -17.67 -37.76 -14.40
C ALA A 186 -18.25 -37.37 -13.03
N ALA A 187 -17.39 -37.24 -12.03
CA ALA A 187 -17.79 -36.78 -10.71
C ALA A 187 -18.32 -35.35 -10.82
N LYS A 188 -19.61 -35.14 -10.54
CA LYS A 188 -20.15 -33.78 -10.45
C LYS A 188 -19.72 -33.18 -9.11
N PRO A 189 -19.03 -32.03 -9.09
CA PRO A 189 -18.64 -31.40 -7.84
C PRO A 189 -19.87 -31.09 -6.99
N ARG A 190 -19.79 -31.35 -5.68
CA ARG A 190 -20.81 -30.95 -4.70
C ARG A 190 -20.95 -29.43 -4.67
N GLN A 191 -22.12 -28.94 -4.24
CA GLN A 191 -22.39 -27.50 -4.16
C GLN A 191 -21.37 -26.79 -3.24
N LEU A 192 -20.99 -25.56 -3.62
CA LEU A 192 -20.08 -24.70 -2.84
C LEU A 192 -20.50 -24.51 -1.37
N ALA A 193 -21.81 -24.63 -1.07
CA ALA A 193 -22.34 -24.59 0.29
C ALA A 193 -21.69 -25.62 1.23
N ALA A 194 -21.15 -26.73 0.72
CA ALA A 194 -20.42 -27.71 1.51
C ALA A 194 -19.08 -27.17 2.06
N ILE A 195 -18.50 -26.15 1.43
CA ILE A 195 -17.27 -25.49 1.89
C ILE A 195 -17.62 -24.49 3.00
N ASP A 196 -18.62 -23.63 2.74
CA ASP A 196 -19.04 -22.56 3.66
C ASP A 196 -19.72 -23.10 4.94
N ALA A 197 -20.18 -24.35 4.92
CA ALA A 197 -20.83 -25.00 6.07
C ALA A 197 -19.90 -25.26 7.26
N VAL A 198 -18.58 -25.33 7.03
CA VAL A 198 -17.60 -25.63 8.08
C VAL A 198 -16.78 -24.38 8.39
N PRO A 199 -16.78 -23.90 9.65
CA PRO A 199 -15.96 -22.77 10.07
C PRO A 199 -14.47 -22.97 9.77
N VAL A 200 -13.77 -21.86 9.53
CA VAL A 200 -12.32 -21.88 9.26
C VAL A 200 -11.55 -22.43 10.46
N GLU A 201 -11.97 -22.14 11.69
CA GLU A 201 -11.30 -22.64 12.90
C GLU A 201 -11.34 -24.16 13.00
N GLU A 202 -12.44 -24.79 12.58
CA GLU A 202 -12.60 -26.24 12.60
C GLU A 202 -11.68 -26.92 11.58
N THR A 203 -11.62 -26.37 10.36
CA THR A 203 -10.70 -26.84 9.33
C THR A 203 -9.24 -26.74 9.81
N GLN A 204 -8.88 -25.66 10.50
CA GLN A 204 -7.53 -25.51 11.07
C GLN A 204 -7.21 -26.49 12.20
N ARG A 205 -8.20 -26.84 13.04
CA ARG A 205 -8.04 -27.86 14.08
C ARG A 205 -7.77 -29.22 13.45
N GLU A 206 -8.51 -29.55 12.40
CA GLU A 206 -8.32 -30.81 11.70
C GLU A 206 -6.96 -30.90 11.00
N VAL A 207 -6.51 -29.81 10.36
CA VAL A 207 -5.15 -29.74 9.80
C VAL A 207 -4.09 -29.98 10.87
N ARG A 208 -4.24 -29.42 12.08
CA ARG A 208 -3.29 -29.67 13.19
C ARG A 208 -3.29 -31.14 13.59
N ARG A 209 -4.47 -31.75 13.76
CA ARG A 209 -4.61 -33.18 14.10
C ARG A 209 -3.87 -34.07 13.10
N ILE A 210 -4.07 -33.84 11.80
CA ILE A 210 -3.43 -34.63 10.73
C ILE A 210 -1.91 -34.45 10.75
N ILE A 211 -1.43 -33.22 10.95
CA ILE A 211 0.02 -32.93 11.01
C ILE A 211 0.66 -33.61 12.21
N ASP A 212 0.07 -33.48 13.39
CA ASP A 212 0.59 -34.08 14.63
C ASP A 212 0.66 -35.62 14.53
N ALA A 213 -0.22 -36.24 13.72
CA ALA A 213 -0.22 -37.68 13.47
C ALA A 213 0.81 -38.13 12.40
N CYS A 214 1.15 -37.27 11.44
CA CYS A 214 1.85 -37.64 10.21
C CYS A 214 3.25 -37.04 10.04
N VAL A 215 3.60 -36.00 10.80
CA VAL A 215 4.86 -35.26 10.63
C VAL A 215 5.64 -35.26 11.94
N SER A 216 6.91 -35.68 11.89
CA SER A 216 7.86 -35.47 12.98
C SER A 216 8.76 -34.27 12.67
N PHE A 217 8.86 -33.37 13.65
CA PHE A 217 9.76 -32.21 13.64
C PHE A 217 10.96 -32.40 14.59
N ASP A 218 11.20 -33.63 15.10
CA ASP A 218 12.16 -33.89 16.18
C ASP A 218 13.62 -33.52 15.81
N LYS A 219 13.91 -33.38 14.52
CA LYS A 219 15.22 -33.01 13.97
C LYS A 219 15.22 -31.67 13.23
N ASP A 220 14.13 -30.90 13.31
CA ASP A 220 14.06 -29.59 12.65
C ASP A 220 15.04 -28.63 13.33
N THR A 221 16.12 -28.29 12.64
CA THR A 221 17.17 -27.43 13.18
C THR A 221 16.74 -25.96 13.26
N GLY A 222 15.55 -25.65 12.77
CA GLY A 222 15.01 -24.29 12.69
C GLY A 222 15.81 -23.44 11.71
N ASN A 223 15.13 -22.53 11.00
CA ASN A 223 15.84 -21.60 10.12
C ASN A 223 16.37 -20.39 10.91
N PHE A 224 17.49 -19.79 10.47
CA PHE A 224 17.94 -18.48 10.97
C PHE A 224 16.81 -17.43 10.92
N SER A 225 15.92 -17.54 9.93
CA SER A 225 14.71 -16.71 9.84
C SER A 225 13.72 -16.95 10.98
N GLU A 226 13.54 -18.19 11.43
CA GLU A 226 12.62 -18.52 12.54
C GLU A 226 13.15 -18.01 13.88
N GLN A 227 14.47 -18.04 14.11
CA GLN A 227 15.08 -17.45 15.30
C GLN A 227 14.86 -15.92 15.36
N ILE A 228 15.00 -15.24 14.21
CA ILE A 228 14.67 -13.80 14.13
C ILE A 228 13.18 -13.58 14.35
N ASP A 229 12.32 -14.37 13.69
CA ASP A 229 10.87 -14.24 13.79
C ASP A 229 10.38 -14.47 15.24
N GLN A 230 11.02 -15.31 16.06
CA GLN A 230 10.69 -15.43 17.49
C GLN A 230 10.81 -14.11 18.26
N VAL A 231 11.80 -13.29 17.93
CA VAL A 231 12.02 -11.98 18.56
C VAL A 231 11.15 -10.91 17.90
N VAL A 232 11.15 -10.86 16.56
CA VAL A 232 10.45 -9.84 15.77
C VAL A 232 8.93 -10.00 15.85
N LEU A 233 8.40 -11.23 15.96
CA LEU A 233 6.96 -11.49 16.05
C LEU A 233 6.44 -11.62 17.48
N HIS A 234 7.30 -11.44 18.49
CA HIS A 234 6.88 -11.51 19.89
C HIS A 234 5.79 -10.45 20.18
N PRO A 235 4.71 -10.78 20.92
CA PRO A 235 3.58 -9.87 21.15
C PRO A 235 3.95 -8.54 21.82
N VAL A 236 5.05 -8.49 22.56
CA VAL A 236 5.55 -7.27 23.22
C VAL A 236 6.81 -6.72 22.55
N LEU A 237 7.78 -7.58 22.21
CA LEU A 237 9.07 -7.13 21.65
C LEU A 237 8.89 -6.72 20.18
N GLY A 238 8.02 -7.40 19.43
CA GLY A 238 7.76 -7.08 18.03
C GLY A 238 7.23 -5.67 17.82
N PRO A 239 6.14 -5.25 18.49
CA PRO A 239 5.67 -3.86 18.44
C PRO A 239 6.71 -2.85 18.94
N LEU A 240 7.52 -3.21 19.94
CA LEU A 240 8.58 -2.33 20.46
C LEU A 240 9.72 -2.17 19.44
N ILE A 241 10.15 -3.24 18.78
CA ILE A 241 11.14 -3.22 17.70
C ILE A 241 10.59 -2.41 16.53
N LEU A 242 9.32 -2.62 16.15
CA LEU A 242 8.67 -1.84 15.11
C LEU A 242 8.65 -0.35 15.48
N ALA A 243 8.26 0.00 16.71
CA ALA A 243 8.25 1.38 17.18
C ALA A 243 9.66 2.00 17.19
N ALA A 244 10.67 1.26 17.65
CA ALA A 244 12.07 1.70 17.64
C ALA A 244 12.62 1.89 16.22
N LEU A 245 12.29 0.96 15.31
CA LEU A 245 12.64 1.06 13.90
C LEU A 245 11.97 2.28 13.25
N MET A 246 10.68 2.49 13.49
CA MET A 246 9.95 3.67 13.00
C MET A 246 10.55 4.95 13.56
N PHE A 247 10.89 4.97 14.85
CA PHE A 247 11.57 6.09 15.48
C PHE A 247 12.92 6.39 14.79
N LEU A 248 13.73 5.37 14.50
CA LEU A 248 14.99 5.53 13.76
C LEU A 248 14.76 6.11 12.36
N VAL A 249 13.78 5.61 11.62
CA VAL A 249 13.42 6.13 10.29
C VAL A 249 13.05 7.61 10.40
N PHE A 250 12.19 7.98 11.35
CA PHE A 250 11.84 9.39 11.56
C PHE A 250 13.07 10.22 11.94
N GLN A 251 13.88 9.78 12.91
CA GLN A 251 15.10 10.49 13.30
C GLN A 251 16.04 10.73 12.11
N ALA A 252 16.27 9.73 11.28
CA ALA A 252 17.10 9.89 10.09
C ALA A 252 16.49 10.91 9.10
N VAL A 253 15.19 10.84 8.87
CA VAL A 253 14.47 11.76 7.97
C VAL A 253 14.48 13.21 8.49
N PHE A 254 14.52 13.44 9.81
CA PHE A 254 14.49 14.79 10.39
C PHE A 254 15.87 15.35 10.69
N SER A 255 16.71 14.57 11.39
CA SER A 255 18.01 15.02 11.86
C SER A 255 19.07 14.88 10.77
N TRP A 256 19.10 13.77 10.05
CA TRP A 256 20.15 13.53 9.07
C TRP A 256 19.88 14.24 7.74
N ALA A 257 18.62 14.54 7.43
CA ALA A 257 18.27 15.32 6.24
C ALA A 257 18.59 16.82 6.40
N ALA A 258 18.63 17.38 7.62
CA ALA A 258 18.81 18.81 7.84
C ALA A 258 20.11 19.36 7.23
N ALA A 259 21.24 18.69 7.47
CA ALA A 259 22.54 19.12 6.94
C ALA A 259 22.59 19.20 5.39
N PRO A 260 22.20 18.16 4.62
CA PRO A 260 22.15 18.28 3.16
C PRO A 260 21.06 19.24 2.67
N MET A 261 19.95 19.40 3.41
CA MET A 261 18.92 20.40 3.11
C MET A 261 19.47 21.83 3.16
N ASP A 262 20.17 22.17 4.25
CA ASP A 262 20.75 23.50 4.46
C ASP A 262 21.87 23.80 3.46
N LEU A 263 22.66 22.79 3.08
CA LEU A 263 23.68 22.92 2.04
C LEU A 263 23.06 23.24 0.68
N ILE A 264 21.99 22.54 0.29
CA ILE A 264 21.28 22.81 -0.96
C ILE A 264 20.62 24.19 -0.90
N LYS A 265 19.97 24.54 0.22
CA LYS A 265 19.30 25.82 0.41
C LYS A 265 20.28 26.98 0.25
N SER A 266 21.37 26.97 1.01
CA SER A 266 22.42 27.99 0.94
C SER A 266 23.07 28.05 -0.44
N GLY A 267 23.28 26.92 -1.10
CA GLY A 267 23.80 26.86 -2.46
C GLY A 267 22.88 27.54 -3.48
N VAL A 268 21.56 27.28 -3.41
CA VAL A 268 20.58 27.89 -4.33
C VAL A 268 20.37 29.37 -4.01
N GLU A 269 20.29 29.76 -2.74
CA GLU A 269 20.18 31.16 -2.32
C GLU A 269 21.42 31.97 -2.70
N GLY A 270 22.62 31.39 -2.54
CA GLY A 270 23.89 31.98 -2.98
C GLY A 270 23.95 32.20 -4.50
N LEU A 271 23.46 31.24 -5.29
CA LEU A 271 23.35 31.40 -6.74
C LEU A 271 22.30 32.44 -7.12
N GLY A 272 21.14 32.45 -6.46
CA GLY A 272 20.06 33.41 -6.72
C GLY A 272 20.49 34.85 -6.42
N THR A 273 21.18 35.08 -5.31
CA THR A 273 21.74 36.39 -4.95
C THR A 273 22.83 36.85 -5.91
N TRP A 274 23.74 35.94 -6.29
CA TRP A 274 24.79 36.26 -7.27
C TRP A 274 24.22 36.63 -8.64
N VAL A 275 23.21 35.90 -9.12
CA VAL A 275 22.52 36.28 -10.37
C VAL A 275 21.78 37.61 -10.20
N GLY A 276 21.07 37.79 -9.08
CA GLY A 276 20.32 39.00 -8.78
C GLY A 276 21.17 40.27 -8.70
N SER A 277 22.40 40.19 -8.17
CA SER A 277 23.32 41.34 -8.09
C SER A 277 23.90 41.77 -9.45
N ASN A 278 23.85 40.91 -10.46
CA ASN A 278 24.33 41.19 -11.81
C ASN A 278 23.21 41.66 -12.75
N MET A 279 21.98 41.83 -12.26
CA MET A 279 20.82 42.19 -13.05
C MET A 279 20.21 43.52 -12.61
N ALA A 280 19.78 44.33 -13.57
CA ALA A 280 19.03 45.55 -13.30
C ALA A 280 17.69 45.24 -12.60
N GLU A 281 17.20 46.16 -11.79
CA GLU A 281 15.89 46.06 -11.15
C GLU A 281 14.78 45.99 -12.21
N GLY A 282 13.89 45.01 -12.07
CA GLY A 282 12.77 44.83 -12.98
C GLY A 282 12.08 43.48 -12.83
N PRO A 283 10.97 43.25 -13.56
CA PRO A 283 10.17 42.03 -13.48
C PRO A 283 10.96 40.76 -13.82
N LEU A 284 11.96 40.87 -14.69
CA LEU A 284 12.83 39.75 -15.09
C LEU A 284 13.70 39.26 -13.92
N ARG A 285 14.21 40.18 -13.08
CA ARG A 285 14.98 39.86 -11.88
C ARG A 285 14.10 39.11 -10.87
N GLY A 286 12.89 39.63 -10.60
CA GLY A 286 11.94 38.97 -9.70
C GLY A 286 11.50 37.57 -10.20
N LEU A 287 11.27 37.41 -11.51
CA LEU A 287 10.93 36.10 -12.08
C LEU A 287 12.06 35.09 -11.89
N ILE A 288 13.31 35.49 -12.14
CA ILE A 288 14.46 34.59 -12.06
C ILE A 288 14.81 34.28 -10.60
N VAL A 289 14.93 35.29 -9.75
CA VAL A 289 15.35 35.11 -8.35
C VAL A 289 14.22 34.52 -7.50
N ASP A 290 13.05 35.17 -7.46
CA ASP A 290 11.97 34.76 -6.57
C ASP A 290 11.12 33.63 -7.17
N GLY A 291 10.87 33.69 -8.49
CA GLY A 291 10.08 32.68 -9.19
C GLY A 291 10.84 31.37 -9.45
N ILE A 292 11.97 31.44 -10.17
CA ILE A 292 12.71 30.27 -10.62
C ILE A 292 13.66 29.76 -9.54
N PHE A 293 14.60 30.56 -9.03
CA PHE A 293 15.54 30.10 -8.00
C PHE A 293 14.83 29.77 -6.69
N GLY A 294 13.87 30.59 -6.26
CA GLY A 294 12.99 30.26 -5.14
C GLY A 294 12.21 28.95 -5.35
N GLY A 295 11.65 28.76 -6.55
CA GLY A 295 10.97 27.53 -6.93
C GLY A 295 11.88 26.30 -6.96
N VAL A 296 13.04 26.38 -7.61
CA VAL A 296 14.04 25.30 -7.70
C VAL A 296 14.60 24.96 -6.31
N GLY A 297 14.89 25.97 -5.50
CA GLY A 297 15.32 25.79 -4.11
C GLY A 297 14.29 25.02 -3.31
N SER A 298 13.01 25.41 -3.42
CA SER A 298 11.92 24.69 -2.76
C SER A 298 11.85 23.22 -3.17
N VAL A 299 12.15 22.86 -4.44
CA VAL A 299 12.13 21.47 -4.91
C VAL A 299 13.36 20.69 -4.42
N LEU A 300 14.55 21.23 -4.65
CA LEU A 300 15.81 20.51 -4.41
C LEU A 300 16.05 20.27 -2.93
N VAL A 301 15.62 21.20 -2.06
CA VAL A 301 15.78 21.05 -0.61
C VAL A 301 15.06 19.80 -0.09
N PHE A 302 13.94 19.35 -0.64
CA PHE A 302 13.27 18.14 -0.12
C PHE A 302 13.85 16.82 -0.62
N LEU A 303 14.72 16.83 -1.65
CA LEU A 303 15.24 15.61 -2.25
C LEU A 303 15.98 14.71 -1.25
N PRO A 304 16.90 15.21 -0.38
CA PRO A 304 17.61 14.37 0.59
C PRO A 304 16.65 13.63 1.54
N GLN A 305 15.63 14.34 2.04
CA GLN A 305 14.63 13.78 2.95
C GLN A 305 13.86 12.61 2.31
N ILE A 306 13.47 12.78 1.03
CA ILE A 306 12.79 11.74 0.25
C ILE A 306 13.70 10.52 0.04
N LEU A 307 14.98 10.73 -0.27
CA LEU A 307 15.93 9.64 -0.51
C LEU A 307 16.22 8.82 0.74
N ILE A 308 16.45 9.47 1.89
CA ILE A 308 16.65 8.78 3.17
C ILE A 308 15.43 7.89 3.49
N LEU A 309 14.23 8.41 3.27
CA LEU A 309 13.00 7.69 3.55
C LEU A 309 12.80 6.48 2.63
N PHE A 310 13.01 6.66 1.32
CA PHE A 310 12.98 5.54 0.38
C PHE A 310 14.09 4.53 0.64
N PHE A 311 15.26 4.96 1.12
CA PHE A 311 16.34 4.05 1.50
C PHE A 311 15.85 3.07 2.59
N PHE A 312 15.25 3.58 3.67
CA PHE A 312 14.72 2.71 4.72
C PHE A 312 13.57 1.83 4.24
N ILE A 313 12.63 2.36 3.46
CA ILE A 313 11.52 1.56 2.93
C ILE A 313 12.04 0.41 2.05
N LEU A 314 12.96 0.71 1.12
CA LEU A 314 13.57 -0.29 0.24
C LEU A 314 14.35 -1.33 1.05
N VAL A 315 15.12 -0.92 2.07
CA VAL A 315 15.82 -1.86 2.94
C VAL A 315 14.84 -2.78 3.69
N LEU A 316 13.73 -2.26 4.20
CA LEU A 316 12.73 -3.06 4.92
C LEU A 316 11.94 -4.01 4.03
N GLU A 317 11.73 -3.62 2.78
CA GLU A 317 11.12 -4.43 1.73
C GLU A 317 12.08 -5.54 1.28
N ASP A 318 13.30 -5.17 0.88
CA ASP A 318 14.35 -6.07 0.40
C ASP A 318 14.95 -6.95 1.51
N CYS A 319 14.66 -6.72 2.79
CA CYS A 319 15.05 -7.66 3.86
C CYS A 319 13.93 -8.62 4.26
N GLY A 320 12.71 -8.40 3.77
CA GLY A 320 11.54 -9.21 4.13
C GLY A 320 10.93 -8.89 5.50
N TYR A 321 11.32 -7.80 6.15
CA TYR A 321 10.73 -7.37 7.43
C TYR A 321 9.29 -6.85 7.28
N LEU A 322 8.99 -6.19 6.15
CA LEU A 322 7.70 -5.56 5.89
C LEU A 322 6.48 -6.52 6.00
N PRO A 323 6.53 -7.77 5.47
CA PRO A 323 5.55 -8.82 5.77
C PRO A 323 5.33 -9.13 7.26
N ARG A 324 6.40 -9.14 8.08
CA ARG A 324 6.31 -9.40 9.53
C ARG A 324 5.64 -8.24 10.26
N ALA A 325 6.02 -7.02 9.91
CA ALA A 325 5.39 -5.82 10.45
C ALA A 325 3.88 -5.78 10.15
N ALA A 326 3.49 -6.19 8.93
CA ALA A 326 2.09 -6.34 8.56
C ALA A 326 1.37 -7.41 9.41
N PHE A 327 2.02 -8.55 9.69
CA PHE A 327 1.47 -9.59 10.56
C PHE A 327 1.29 -9.11 12.02
N LEU A 328 2.29 -8.42 12.59
CA LEU A 328 2.21 -7.83 13.93
C LEU A 328 1.02 -6.88 14.10
N LEU A 329 0.75 -6.09 13.06
CA LEU A 329 -0.31 -5.10 13.07
C LEU A 329 -1.66 -5.63 12.59
N ASP A 330 -1.74 -6.90 12.17
CA ASP A 330 -2.97 -7.50 11.66
C ASP A 330 -4.09 -7.45 12.70
N ARG A 331 -3.79 -7.71 13.98
CA ARG A 331 -4.78 -7.61 15.06
C ARG A 331 -5.30 -6.18 15.23
N MET A 332 -4.42 -5.17 15.14
CA MET A 332 -4.77 -3.78 15.31
C MET A 332 -5.56 -3.25 14.11
N MET A 333 -5.14 -3.59 12.89
CA MET A 333 -5.84 -3.27 11.64
C MET A 333 -7.18 -4.00 11.53
N GLY A 334 -7.24 -5.25 12.00
CA GLY A 334 -8.44 -6.08 12.03
C GLY A 334 -9.56 -5.46 12.86
N SER A 335 -9.24 -4.76 13.95
CA SER A 335 -10.22 -4.02 14.77
C SER A 335 -11.00 -2.97 13.98
N VAL A 336 -10.38 -2.42 12.94
CA VAL A 336 -10.94 -1.41 12.03
C VAL A 336 -11.52 -2.05 10.76
N GLY A 337 -11.34 -3.36 10.60
CA GLY A 337 -11.79 -4.14 9.44
C GLY A 337 -10.83 -4.11 8.26
N LEU A 338 -9.57 -3.72 8.46
CA LEU A 338 -8.52 -3.76 7.43
C LEU A 338 -7.60 -4.96 7.63
N SER A 339 -7.03 -5.48 6.54
CA SER A 339 -5.95 -6.46 6.62
C SER A 339 -4.65 -5.82 7.14
N GLY A 340 -3.79 -6.60 7.82
CA GLY A 340 -2.46 -6.16 8.22
C GLY A 340 -1.60 -5.67 7.04
N ARG A 341 -1.85 -6.15 5.81
CA ARG A 341 -1.20 -5.66 4.58
C ARG A 341 -1.49 -4.18 4.30
N ALA A 342 -2.57 -3.61 4.83
CA ALA A 342 -2.85 -2.18 4.74
C ALA A 342 -1.81 -1.32 5.45
N PHE A 343 -1.10 -1.86 6.45
CA PHE A 343 0.00 -1.16 7.10
C PHE A 343 1.09 -0.76 6.12
N ILE A 344 1.38 -1.59 5.12
CA ILE A 344 2.47 -1.36 4.17
C ILE A 344 2.26 -0.04 3.37
N PRO A 345 1.10 0.15 2.70
CA PRO A 345 0.72 1.43 2.11
C PRO A 345 0.68 2.61 3.09
N LEU A 346 0.14 2.40 4.29
CA LEU A 346 -0.05 3.47 5.27
C LEU A 346 1.28 3.97 5.84
N LEU A 347 2.20 3.06 6.10
CA LEU A 347 3.56 3.39 6.51
C LEU A 347 4.25 4.24 5.44
N SER A 348 4.19 3.79 4.18
CA SER A 348 4.71 4.56 3.04
C SER A 348 3.98 5.92 2.88
N SER A 349 2.74 6.05 3.33
CA SER A 349 1.97 7.30 3.23
C SER A 349 2.43 8.40 4.21
N PHE A 350 3.04 8.05 5.36
CA PHE A 350 3.71 9.03 6.24
C PHE A 350 4.90 9.71 5.56
N ALA A 351 5.52 9.03 4.61
CA ALA A 351 6.48 9.63 3.71
C ALA A 351 5.75 10.52 2.71
N CYS A 352 5.00 9.88 1.83
CA CYS A 352 4.28 10.50 0.76
C CYS A 352 3.09 9.61 0.37
N ALA A 353 1.93 10.22 0.19
CA ALA A 353 0.72 9.49 -0.18
C ALA A 353 0.84 8.82 -1.57
N ILE A 354 1.68 9.33 -2.48
CA ILE A 354 1.86 8.77 -3.83
C ILE A 354 2.37 7.31 -3.80
N PRO A 355 3.57 7.01 -3.26
CA PRO A 355 4.06 5.63 -3.17
C PRO A 355 3.16 4.78 -2.27
N GLY A 356 2.56 5.34 -1.22
CA GLY A 356 1.61 4.63 -0.38
C GLY A 356 0.37 4.15 -1.15
N VAL A 357 -0.27 5.03 -1.91
CA VAL A 357 -1.43 4.68 -2.76
C VAL A 357 -1.05 3.65 -3.83
N MET A 358 0.16 3.74 -4.41
CA MET A 358 0.64 2.71 -5.36
C MET A 358 0.92 1.37 -4.68
N ALA A 359 1.49 1.38 -3.47
CA ALA A 359 1.76 0.18 -2.69
C ALA A 359 0.47 -0.55 -2.28
N ALA A 360 -0.69 0.11 -2.30
CA ALA A 360 -1.99 -0.51 -2.05
C ALA A 360 -2.33 -1.63 -3.06
N ARG A 361 -1.62 -1.72 -4.19
CA ARG A 361 -1.69 -2.88 -5.12
C ARG A 361 -1.33 -4.21 -4.46
N THR A 362 -0.57 -4.18 -3.37
CA THR A 362 -0.24 -5.38 -2.60
C THR A 362 -1.45 -5.94 -1.84
N ILE A 363 -2.55 -5.17 -1.72
CA ILE A 363 -3.79 -5.62 -1.07
C ILE A 363 -4.68 -6.26 -2.13
N GLN A 364 -4.89 -7.56 -1.98
CA GLN A 364 -5.62 -8.36 -2.97
C GLN A 364 -7.13 -8.09 -2.96
N ASN A 365 -7.71 -7.86 -1.77
CA ASN A 365 -9.13 -7.56 -1.65
C ASN A 365 -9.40 -6.13 -2.18
N PRO A 366 -10.24 -5.97 -3.22
CA PRO A 366 -10.46 -4.67 -3.85
C PRO A 366 -11.13 -3.65 -2.91
N ARG A 367 -11.93 -4.11 -1.95
CA ARG A 367 -12.59 -3.22 -0.98
C ARG A 367 -11.60 -2.70 0.05
N ASP A 368 -10.77 -3.59 0.61
CA ASP A 368 -9.73 -3.18 1.56
C ASP A 368 -8.68 -2.30 0.88
N ARG A 369 -8.34 -2.61 -0.38
CA ARG A 369 -7.49 -1.76 -1.22
C ARG A 369 -8.09 -0.37 -1.38
N LEU A 370 -9.38 -0.26 -1.73
CA LEU A 370 -10.04 1.03 -1.89
C LEU A 370 -10.08 1.82 -0.57
N VAL A 371 -10.48 1.20 0.54
CA VAL A 371 -10.49 1.89 1.85
C VAL A 371 -9.09 2.36 2.22
N THR A 372 -8.06 1.53 2.01
CA THR A 372 -6.66 1.89 2.29
C THR A 372 -6.20 3.06 1.42
N ILE A 373 -6.54 3.07 0.13
CA ILE A 373 -6.27 4.22 -0.76
C ILE A 373 -6.98 5.47 -0.24
N MET A 374 -8.21 5.35 0.23
CA MET A 374 -8.98 6.47 0.74
C MET A 374 -8.41 7.04 2.04
N ILE A 375 -7.86 6.22 2.94
CA ILE A 375 -7.30 6.68 4.23
C ILE A 375 -5.79 6.97 4.21
N ALA A 376 -5.03 6.48 3.22
CA ALA A 376 -3.61 6.82 3.03
C ALA A 376 -3.33 8.33 3.13
N PRO A 377 -4.15 9.21 2.53
CA PRO A 377 -4.08 10.65 2.72
C PRO A 377 -4.16 11.23 4.14
N LEU A 378 -4.71 10.48 5.10
CA LEU A 378 -4.87 10.94 6.48
C LEU A 378 -3.59 10.72 7.29
N MET A 379 -2.65 9.93 6.76
CA MET A 379 -1.30 9.86 7.28
C MET A 379 -0.59 11.19 7.00
N THR A 380 -0.09 11.82 8.06
CA THR A 380 0.63 13.08 7.97
C THR A 380 1.94 12.85 7.20
N CYS A 381 1.96 13.33 5.96
CA CYS A 381 3.15 13.25 5.10
C CYS A 381 4.21 14.25 5.54
N SER A 382 5.47 13.97 5.19
CA SER A 382 6.62 14.82 5.56
C SER A 382 6.49 16.26 5.05
N ALA A 383 5.83 16.47 3.90
CA ALA A 383 5.61 17.80 3.33
C ALA A 383 4.74 18.74 4.19
N ARG A 384 4.03 18.22 5.22
CA ARG A 384 3.28 19.05 6.19
C ARG A 384 4.17 19.63 7.29
N LEU A 385 5.35 19.04 7.49
CA LEU A 385 6.25 19.38 8.59
C LEU A 385 6.74 20.82 8.58
N PRO A 386 7.11 21.44 7.43
CA PRO A 386 7.52 22.84 7.44
C PRO A 386 6.42 23.76 7.98
N VAL A 387 5.15 23.50 7.64
CA VAL A 387 4.01 24.27 8.16
C VAL A 387 3.84 24.04 9.65
N TYR A 388 3.90 22.78 10.11
CA TYR A 388 3.83 22.48 11.54
C TYR A 388 4.97 23.11 12.33
N ALA A 389 6.20 22.98 11.85
CA ALA A 389 7.38 23.55 12.49
C ALA A 389 7.26 25.07 12.58
N LEU A 390 6.86 25.75 11.51
CA LEU A 390 6.67 27.20 11.48
C LEU A 390 5.61 27.64 12.51
N VAL A 391 4.42 27.03 12.47
CA VAL A 391 3.30 27.44 13.34
C VAL A 391 3.57 27.07 14.79
N ILE A 392 4.14 25.88 15.07
CA ILE A 392 4.50 25.46 16.43
C ILE A 392 5.60 26.38 16.99
N ALA A 393 6.64 26.69 16.21
CA ALA A 393 7.71 27.57 16.67
C ALA A 393 7.23 29.01 16.93
N ALA A 394 6.28 29.51 16.14
CA ALA A 394 5.75 30.86 16.29
C ALA A 394 4.79 31.03 17.48
N PHE A 395 4.00 30.01 17.81
CA PHE A 395 2.90 30.14 18.78
C PHE A 395 3.02 29.29 20.04
N ILE A 396 3.76 28.19 20.01
CA ILE A 396 3.87 27.27 21.16
C ILE A 396 5.19 27.54 21.89
N PRO A 397 5.13 27.90 23.19
CA PRO A 397 6.32 28.25 23.93
C PRO A 397 7.25 27.05 24.08
N ASN A 398 8.54 27.28 23.94
CA ASN A 398 9.58 26.28 24.14
C ASN A 398 9.77 25.99 25.64
N ARG A 399 8.86 25.19 26.23
CA ARG A 399 8.89 24.77 27.64
C ARG A 399 9.21 23.29 27.75
N GLN A 400 10.16 22.95 28.62
CA GLN A 400 10.43 21.57 29.01
C GLN A 400 9.40 21.11 30.05
N LEU A 401 8.79 19.94 29.83
CA LEU A 401 7.76 19.35 30.70
C LEU A 401 8.33 18.29 31.67
N GLY A 402 9.64 18.02 31.60
CA GLY A 402 10.35 16.96 32.35
C GLY A 402 10.71 15.75 31.47
N ALA A 403 11.68 14.93 31.91
CA ALA A 403 12.17 13.72 31.21
C ALA A 403 12.70 13.94 29.76
N GLY A 404 13.18 15.14 29.43
CA GLY A 404 13.65 15.49 28.08
C GLY A 404 12.53 15.78 27.06
N ILE A 405 11.28 15.86 27.50
CA ILE A 405 10.12 16.12 26.63
C ILE A 405 9.85 17.63 26.56
N ASN A 406 9.86 18.18 25.33
CA ASN A 406 9.51 19.56 25.02
C ASN A 406 8.03 19.66 24.62
N LEU A 407 7.32 20.71 25.06
CA LEU A 407 5.95 21.00 24.67
C LEU A 407 5.76 21.08 23.14
N GLN A 408 6.70 21.66 22.40
CA GLN A 408 6.63 21.72 20.93
C GLN A 408 6.66 20.32 20.30
N GLY A 409 7.52 19.45 20.81
CA GLY A 409 7.59 18.04 20.40
C GLY A 409 6.34 17.26 20.76
N LEU A 410 5.75 17.53 21.93
CA LEU A 410 4.49 16.92 22.35
C LEU A 410 3.33 17.31 21.43
N VAL A 411 3.22 18.58 21.05
CA VAL A 411 2.18 19.02 20.11
C VAL A 411 2.35 18.36 18.75
N LEU A 412 3.57 18.32 18.22
CA LEU A 412 3.86 17.61 16.97
C LEU A 412 3.46 16.13 17.05
N PHE A 413 3.80 15.46 18.16
CA PHE A 413 3.41 14.07 18.41
C PHE A 413 1.88 13.89 18.41
N LEU A 414 1.15 14.78 19.10
CA LEU A 414 -0.32 14.75 19.15
C LEU A 414 -0.95 14.97 17.77
N LEU A 415 -0.39 15.85 16.94
CA LEU A 415 -0.85 16.05 15.55
C LEU A 415 -0.67 14.78 14.70
N TYR A 416 0.46 14.09 14.86
CA TYR A 416 0.70 12.81 14.18
C TYR A 416 -0.26 11.72 14.67
N ALA A 417 -0.43 11.60 15.98
CA ALA A 417 -1.37 10.65 16.58
C ALA A 417 -2.82 10.93 16.13
N ALA A 418 -3.23 12.20 16.04
CA ALA A 418 -4.54 12.59 15.57
C ALA A 418 -4.80 12.12 14.13
N GLY A 419 -3.80 12.22 13.24
CA GLY A 419 -3.89 11.69 11.88
C GLY A 419 -4.12 10.18 11.84
N ILE A 420 -3.38 9.41 12.65
CA ILE A 420 -3.51 7.94 12.76
C ILE A 420 -4.89 7.55 13.27
N VAL A 421 -5.30 8.13 14.41
CA VAL A 421 -6.59 7.83 15.05
C VAL A 421 -7.73 8.16 14.10
N SER A 422 -7.64 9.28 13.39
CA SER A 422 -8.65 9.67 12.41
C SER A 422 -8.67 8.75 11.19
N ALA A 423 -7.51 8.31 10.70
CA ALA A 423 -7.43 7.33 9.61
C ALA A 423 -8.11 6.01 10.01
N MET A 424 -7.88 5.54 11.24
CA MET A 424 -8.56 4.38 11.81
C MET A 424 -10.08 4.61 11.92
N GLY A 425 -10.51 5.78 12.40
CA GLY A 425 -11.93 6.14 12.49
C GLY A 425 -12.64 6.17 11.14
N VAL A 426 -12.01 6.77 10.12
CA VAL A 426 -12.55 6.84 8.75
C VAL A 426 -12.59 5.45 8.10
N ALA A 427 -11.56 4.63 8.29
CA ALA A 427 -11.57 3.25 7.80
C ALA A 427 -12.69 2.41 8.44
N TRP A 428 -12.89 2.55 9.77
CA TRP A 428 -13.99 1.90 10.47
C TRP A 428 -15.35 2.34 9.92
N PHE A 429 -15.52 3.65 9.70
CA PHE A 429 -16.73 4.22 9.12
C PHE A 429 -17.03 3.64 7.73
N PHE A 430 -16.05 3.65 6.81
CA PHE A 430 -16.24 3.11 5.47
C PHE A 430 -16.53 1.60 5.47
N LYS A 431 -15.86 0.82 6.31
CA LYS A 431 -16.10 -0.62 6.43
C LYS A 431 -17.48 -0.93 7.00
N ARG A 432 -17.94 -0.16 8.00
CA ARG A 432 -19.27 -0.30 8.59
C ARG A 432 -20.38 0.14 7.63
N ALA A 433 -20.20 1.26 6.93
CA ALA A 433 -21.15 1.75 5.92
C ALA A 433 -21.33 0.73 4.78
N ALA A 434 -20.29 -0.01 4.43
CA ALA A 434 -20.32 -1.01 3.36
C ALA A 434 -20.98 -2.36 3.73
N ARG A 435 -21.52 -2.55 4.95
CA ARG A 435 -22.12 -3.82 5.45
C ARG A 435 -21.28 -5.08 5.09
N ALA A 436 -19.95 -4.97 5.12
CA ALA A 436 -19.08 -6.07 4.76
C ALA A 436 -19.07 -7.13 5.88
N LYS A 437 -19.59 -8.33 5.60
CA LYS A 437 -19.44 -9.50 6.48
C LYS A 437 -18.01 -10.06 6.39
N GLY A 438 -17.42 -10.37 7.53
CA GLY A 438 -16.20 -11.17 7.69
C GLY A 438 -14.90 -10.38 7.81
N GLN A 439 -14.31 -10.38 9.00
CA GLN A 439 -12.86 -10.31 9.15
C GLN A 439 -12.31 -11.64 8.68
N HIS A 440 -11.39 -11.64 7.72
CA HIS A 440 -10.78 -12.86 7.21
C HIS A 440 -9.36 -12.91 7.74
N PRO A 441 -8.96 -14.00 8.42
CA PRO A 441 -7.62 -14.10 8.98
C PRO A 441 -6.59 -13.99 7.84
N LEU A 442 -5.62 -13.09 8.01
CA LEU A 442 -4.53 -12.92 7.06
C LEU A 442 -3.71 -14.23 7.00
N MET A 443 -3.83 -14.97 5.91
CA MET A 443 -2.91 -16.06 5.61
C MET A 443 -1.79 -15.53 4.73
N LEU A 444 -0.61 -15.39 5.32
CA LEU A 444 0.58 -14.89 4.64
C LEU A 444 1.70 -15.92 4.79
N GLU A 445 2.25 -16.36 3.66
CA GLU A 445 3.57 -17.00 3.66
C GLU A 445 4.61 -15.91 3.96
N LEU A 446 5.28 -16.02 5.10
CA LEU A 446 6.39 -15.12 5.44
C LEU A 446 7.61 -15.53 4.58
N PRO A 447 8.09 -14.66 3.66
CA PRO A 447 9.26 -14.99 2.82
C PRO A 447 10.50 -15.14 3.71
N ALA A 448 11.52 -15.89 3.32
CA ALA A 448 12.76 -15.96 4.12
C ALA A 448 13.43 -14.58 4.24
N TYR A 449 14.18 -14.32 5.32
CA TYR A 449 15.02 -13.12 5.38
C TYR A 449 16.12 -13.19 4.32
N HIS A 450 16.35 -12.09 3.63
CA HIS A 450 17.42 -11.95 2.66
C HIS A 450 18.18 -10.65 2.92
N TRP A 451 19.46 -10.62 2.56
CA TRP A 451 20.24 -9.39 2.66
C TRP A 451 19.85 -8.44 1.52
N PRO A 452 19.63 -7.14 1.80
CA PRO A 452 19.30 -6.17 0.76
C PRO A 452 20.46 -6.05 -0.23
N HIS A 453 20.16 -6.15 -1.52
CA HIS A 453 21.17 -6.06 -2.55
C HIS A 453 21.49 -4.59 -2.82
N LEU A 454 22.74 -4.17 -2.54
CA LEU A 454 23.17 -2.77 -2.65
C LEU A 454 22.88 -2.12 -4.02
N GLN A 455 22.98 -2.91 -5.10
CA GLN A 455 22.67 -2.41 -6.45
C GLN A 455 21.18 -2.09 -6.62
N ASN A 456 20.29 -2.93 -6.09
CA ASN A 456 18.85 -2.69 -6.17
C ASN A 456 18.47 -1.45 -5.38
N LEU A 457 19.09 -1.27 -4.21
CA LEU A 457 18.90 -0.11 -3.36
C LEU A 457 19.34 1.18 -4.07
N ALA A 458 20.53 1.19 -4.67
CA ALA A 458 21.06 2.35 -5.39
C ALA A 458 20.24 2.70 -6.64
N LEU A 459 19.87 1.70 -7.45
CA LEU A 459 19.01 1.90 -8.62
C LEU A 459 17.62 2.40 -8.22
N GLY A 460 17.03 1.78 -7.19
CA GLY A 460 15.74 2.19 -6.63
C GLY A 460 15.77 3.66 -6.18
N LEU A 461 16.79 4.07 -5.43
CA LEU A 461 16.96 5.46 -5.00
C LEU A 461 17.12 6.43 -6.17
N TRP A 462 17.93 6.08 -7.17
CA TRP A 462 18.13 6.88 -8.36
C TRP A 462 16.83 7.08 -9.16
N GLU A 463 16.03 6.02 -9.31
CA GLU A 463 14.72 6.12 -9.94
C GLU A 463 13.79 7.05 -9.18
N ARG A 464 13.76 6.98 -7.84
CA ARG A 464 12.96 7.88 -7.01
C ARG A 464 13.43 9.34 -7.15
N ALA A 465 14.74 9.58 -7.16
CA ALA A 465 15.30 10.91 -7.41
C ALA A 465 14.86 11.47 -8.78
N LYS A 466 15.03 10.68 -9.83
CA LYS A 466 14.66 11.07 -11.21
C LYS A 466 13.17 11.35 -11.34
N ILE A 467 12.31 10.49 -10.79
CA ILE A 467 10.85 10.68 -10.83
C ILE A 467 10.47 11.96 -10.10
N PHE A 468 11.05 12.21 -8.93
CA PHE A 468 10.79 13.43 -8.15
C PHE A 468 11.22 14.67 -8.94
N LEU A 469 12.45 14.74 -9.43
CA LEU A 469 12.97 15.90 -10.15
C LEU A 469 12.20 16.19 -11.45
N THR A 470 11.94 15.17 -12.26
CA THR A 470 11.34 15.38 -13.59
C THR A 470 9.83 15.57 -13.57
N ARG A 471 9.10 14.87 -12.70
CA ARG A 471 7.63 14.97 -12.65
C ARG A 471 7.15 15.93 -11.58
N VAL A 472 7.61 15.77 -10.35
CA VAL A 472 7.15 16.58 -9.22
C VAL A 472 7.79 17.97 -9.27
N GLY A 473 9.10 18.03 -9.52
CA GLY A 473 9.85 19.28 -9.64
C GLY A 473 9.31 20.20 -10.72
N THR A 474 9.03 19.69 -11.92
CA THR A 474 8.44 20.48 -13.02
C THR A 474 7.08 21.07 -12.65
N VAL A 475 6.22 20.30 -11.98
CA VAL A 475 4.90 20.77 -11.54
C VAL A 475 5.04 21.88 -10.48
N ILE A 476 5.90 21.67 -9.48
CA ILE A 476 6.15 22.66 -8.42
C ILE A 476 6.72 23.95 -8.99
N LEU A 477 7.74 23.86 -9.85
CA LEU A 477 8.35 25.03 -10.49
C LEU A 477 7.33 25.83 -11.30
N THR A 478 6.49 25.14 -12.09
CA THR A 478 5.44 25.79 -12.89
C THR A 478 4.43 26.51 -11.98
N LEU A 479 4.01 25.87 -10.89
CA LEU A 479 3.12 26.47 -9.90
C LEU A 479 3.76 27.66 -9.20
N MET A 480 5.05 27.59 -8.88
CA MET A 480 5.75 28.69 -8.21
C MET A 480 5.89 29.92 -9.09
N VAL A 481 6.24 29.73 -10.36
CA VAL A 481 6.26 30.80 -11.36
C VAL A 481 4.86 31.41 -11.53
N LEU A 482 3.82 30.57 -11.59
CA LEU A 482 2.44 31.02 -11.74
C LEU A 482 1.93 31.80 -10.51
N VAL A 483 2.26 31.33 -9.29
CA VAL A 483 1.92 32.01 -8.04
C VAL A 483 2.66 33.34 -7.94
N TRP A 484 3.95 33.38 -8.26
CA TRP A 484 4.72 34.62 -8.31
C TRP A 484 4.08 35.62 -9.28
N PHE A 485 3.74 35.17 -10.49
CA PHE A 485 3.09 36.02 -11.49
C PHE A 485 1.74 36.56 -11.01
N LEU A 486 0.86 35.69 -10.49
CA LEU A 486 -0.44 36.10 -9.94
C LEU A 486 -0.33 36.99 -8.70
N SER A 487 0.75 36.85 -7.92
CA SER A 487 0.99 37.66 -6.72
C SER A 487 1.58 39.02 -7.04
N SER A 488 2.25 39.15 -8.19
CA SER A 488 2.93 40.37 -8.62
C SER A 488 2.09 41.24 -9.54
N PHE A 489 1.10 40.67 -10.24
CA PHE A 489 0.29 41.37 -11.24
C PHE A 489 -1.22 41.29 -10.96
N PRO A 490 -1.99 42.39 -11.18
CA PRO A 490 -1.53 43.75 -11.48
C PRO A 490 -0.82 44.41 -10.28
N GLY A 491 0.07 45.36 -10.57
CA GLY A 491 0.77 46.13 -9.54
C GLY A 491 -0.14 47.13 -8.81
N ALA A 492 0.36 47.71 -7.71
CA ALA A 492 -0.37 48.71 -6.95
C ALA A 492 -0.65 49.97 -7.81
N PRO A 493 -1.87 50.53 -7.77
CA PRO A 493 -2.13 51.85 -8.34
C PRO A 493 -1.35 52.94 -7.59
N GLU A 494 -1.00 54.03 -8.29
CA GLU A 494 -0.30 55.18 -7.68
C GLU A 494 -1.10 55.73 -6.49
N GLY A 495 -0.47 55.86 -5.31
CA GLY A 495 -1.12 56.33 -4.08
C GLY A 495 -1.88 55.25 -3.29
N ALA A 496 -1.67 53.97 -3.58
CA ALA A 496 -2.28 52.85 -2.86
C ALA A 496 -2.01 52.89 -1.34
N THR A 497 -3.06 52.66 -0.54
CA THR A 497 -3.01 52.59 0.93
C THR A 497 -2.67 51.20 1.47
N HIS A 498 -2.77 50.17 0.62
CA HIS A 498 -2.52 48.78 0.98
C HIS A 498 -1.25 48.25 0.28
N PRO A 499 -0.63 47.16 0.80
CA PRO A 499 0.55 46.57 0.17
C PRO A 499 0.29 46.14 -1.29
N PRO A 500 1.30 46.12 -2.17
CA PRO A 500 1.11 45.86 -3.60
C PRO A 500 0.38 44.55 -3.92
N ILE A 501 0.66 43.49 -3.16
CA ILE A 501 0.01 42.19 -3.31
C ILE A 501 -1.51 42.24 -3.08
N TYR A 502 -2.03 43.24 -2.37
CA TYR A 502 -3.46 43.40 -2.13
C TYR A 502 -4.26 43.63 -3.44
N TYR A 503 -3.62 44.29 -4.40
CA TYR A 503 -4.19 44.62 -5.70
C TYR A 503 -3.93 43.56 -6.78
N SER A 504 -3.07 42.58 -6.51
CA SER A 504 -2.76 41.53 -7.47
C SER A 504 -3.94 40.55 -7.65
N VAL A 505 -3.91 39.74 -8.71
CA VAL A 505 -4.95 38.72 -8.95
C VAL A 505 -4.99 37.73 -7.80
N ALA A 506 -3.83 37.37 -7.24
CA ALA A 506 -3.76 36.55 -6.03
C ALA A 506 -4.44 37.25 -4.84
N GLY A 507 -4.17 38.56 -4.64
CA GLY A 507 -4.84 39.40 -3.63
C GLY A 507 -6.37 39.40 -3.73
N MET A 508 -6.89 39.51 -4.96
CA MET A 508 -8.33 39.49 -5.24
C MET A 508 -8.95 38.11 -4.99
N LEU A 509 -8.31 37.04 -5.49
CA LEU A 509 -8.78 35.67 -5.26
C LEU A 509 -8.72 35.29 -3.78
N GLY A 510 -7.67 35.69 -3.07
CA GLY A 510 -7.51 35.48 -1.63
C GLY A 510 -8.65 36.07 -0.81
N ARG A 511 -9.11 37.28 -1.15
CA ARG A 511 -10.26 37.94 -0.50
C ARG A 511 -11.59 37.30 -0.87
N ALA A 512 -11.75 36.83 -2.11
CA ALA A 512 -12.94 36.08 -2.49
C ALA A 512 -13.03 34.75 -1.71
N LEU A 513 -11.90 34.05 -1.55
CA LEU A 513 -11.82 32.83 -0.74
C LEU A 513 -12.01 33.10 0.75
N SER A 514 -11.53 34.24 1.28
CA SER A 514 -11.60 34.50 2.72
C SER A 514 -13.03 34.52 3.25
N VAL A 515 -14.04 34.88 2.45
CA VAL A 515 -15.46 34.80 2.85
C VAL A 515 -15.85 33.39 3.31
N VAL A 516 -15.30 32.35 2.67
CA VAL A 516 -15.58 30.95 3.00
C VAL A 516 -14.76 30.49 4.22
N PHE A 517 -13.57 31.06 4.42
CA PHE A 517 -12.59 30.59 5.40
C PHE A 517 -12.45 31.48 6.65
N GLU A 518 -13.07 32.65 6.67
CA GLU A 518 -13.15 33.54 7.84
C GLU A 518 -13.82 32.87 9.05
N PRO A 519 -14.88 32.05 8.90
CA PRO A 519 -15.48 31.31 10.03
C PRO A 519 -14.51 30.35 10.74
N ILE A 520 -13.45 29.90 10.06
CA ILE A 520 -12.39 29.06 10.65
C ILE A 520 -11.14 29.87 11.04
N GLY A 521 -11.22 31.20 10.96
CA GLY A 521 -10.18 32.12 11.39
C GLY A 521 -9.08 32.41 10.37
N PHE A 522 -9.26 32.08 9.09
CA PHE A 522 -8.23 32.28 8.06
C PHE A 522 -8.39 33.62 7.34
N GLY A 523 -7.34 34.43 7.37
CA GLY A 523 -7.26 35.67 6.60
C GLY A 523 -6.98 35.43 5.12
N TRP A 524 -7.06 36.50 4.32
CA TRP A 524 -6.82 36.46 2.88
C TRP A 524 -5.39 36.01 2.54
N GLN A 525 -4.38 36.36 3.35
CA GLN A 525 -2.99 35.91 3.16
C GLN A 525 -2.86 34.38 3.28
N ILE A 526 -3.54 33.78 4.27
CA ILE A 526 -3.59 32.33 4.45
C ILE A 526 -4.31 31.71 3.24
N CYS A 527 -5.43 32.29 2.79
CA CYS A 527 -6.17 31.79 1.64
C CYS A 527 -5.33 31.78 0.35
N ILE A 528 -4.51 32.81 0.12
CA ILE A 528 -3.59 32.85 -1.04
C ILE A 528 -2.56 31.72 -0.95
N ALA A 529 -1.98 31.50 0.22
CA ALA A 529 -0.96 30.46 0.40
C ALA A 529 -1.55 29.03 0.40
N LEU A 530 -2.82 28.87 0.77
CA LEU A 530 -3.51 27.57 0.76
C LEU A 530 -3.68 27.02 -0.65
N VAL A 531 -3.95 27.87 -1.67
CA VAL A 531 -4.17 27.41 -3.05
C VAL A 531 -2.96 26.67 -3.63
N PRO A 532 -1.73 27.24 -3.67
CA PRO A 532 -0.56 26.50 -4.10
C PRO A 532 -0.17 25.40 -3.10
N GLY A 533 -0.44 25.60 -1.80
CA GLY A 533 -0.32 24.56 -0.76
C GLY A 533 -1.16 23.31 -1.03
N MET A 534 -2.33 23.45 -1.66
CA MET A 534 -3.18 22.34 -2.09
C MET A 534 -2.65 21.66 -3.35
N ALA A 535 -1.89 22.36 -4.18
CA ALA A 535 -1.23 21.74 -5.33
C ALA A 535 0.02 20.96 -4.91
N ALA A 536 0.84 21.54 -4.02
CA ALA A 536 2.00 20.93 -3.37
C ALA A 536 2.14 21.50 -1.95
N ARG A 537 2.23 20.65 -0.92
CA ARG A 537 2.10 21.10 0.49
C ARG A 537 3.34 21.79 1.00
N GLU A 538 4.48 21.31 0.54
CA GLU A 538 5.80 21.87 0.74
C GLU A 538 5.91 23.32 0.27
N VAL A 539 5.08 23.71 -0.70
CA VAL A 539 5.02 25.07 -1.24
C VAL A 539 4.29 26.04 -0.32
N ALA A 540 3.47 25.56 0.62
CA ALA A 540 2.65 26.44 1.46
C ALA A 540 3.48 27.44 2.28
N VAL A 541 4.61 27.01 2.85
CA VAL A 541 5.51 27.90 3.60
C VAL A 541 6.21 28.88 2.67
N GLY A 542 6.67 28.43 1.50
CA GLY A 542 7.25 29.31 0.50
C GLY A 542 6.25 30.38 0.02
N ALA A 543 5.01 29.98 -0.26
CA ALA A 543 3.93 30.88 -0.65
C ALA A 543 3.57 31.87 0.47
N LEU A 544 3.50 31.44 1.73
CA LEU A 544 3.38 32.36 2.87
C LEU A 544 4.57 33.34 2.92
N GLY A 545 5.79 32.83 2.76
CA GLY A 545 7.01 33.63 2.66
C GLY A 545 6.90 34.74 1.63
N THR A 546 6.55 34.39 0.39
CA THR A 546 6.37 35.35 -0.71
C THR A 546 5.25 36.35 -0.44
N VAL A 547 4.11 35.89 0.09
CA VAL A 547 2.96 36.78 0.39
C VAL A 547 3.32 37.81 1.46
N TYR A 548 3.98 37.38 2.54
CA TYR A 548 4.40 38.30 3.61
C TYR A 548 5.57 39.17 3.16
N ALA A 549 6.50 38.66 2.36
CA ALA A 549 7.59 39.45 1.79
C ALA A 549 7.09 40.60 0.92
N LEU A 550 6.11 40.32 0.05
CA LEU A 550 5.47 41.35 -0.77
C LEU A 550 4.53 42.27 0.04
N SER A 551 4.21 41.90 1.28
CA SER A 551 3.38 42.70 2.19
C SER A 551 4.20 43.64 3.07
N SER A 552 5.46 43.29 3.39
CA SER A 552 6.40 44.10 4.15
C SER A 552 7.41 44.78 3.21
N ALA A 553 7.44 46.11 3.16
CA ALA A 553 8.38 46.87 2.32
C ALA A 553 9.85 46.81 2.82
N GLY A 554 10.44 45.63 2.97
CA GLY A 554 11.82 45.44 3.44
C GLY A 554 12.42 44.07 3.08
N ASP A 555 13.70 44.08 2.71
CA ASP A 555 14.45 43.03 1.98
C ASP A 555 14.83 41.74 2.76
N ASP A 556 14.33 41.49 3.97
CA ASP A 556 14.92 40.44 4.85
C ASP A 556 13.90 39.46 5.47
N VAL A 557 13.24 38.67 4.61
CA VAL A 557 11.99 37.96 4.97
C VAL A 557 12.15 36.46 5.23
N ALA A 558 13.23 35.82 4.76
CA ALA A 558 13.39 34.38 4.95
C ALA A 558 13.68 33.97 6.41
N GLY A 559 14.22 34.87 7.24
CA GLY A 559 14.50 34.64 8.66
C GLY A 559 13.44 35.17 9.66
N SER A 560 12.48 35.98 9.20
CA SER A 560 11.59 36.79 10.05
C SER A 560 10.10 36.41 9.97
N LEU A 561 9.77 35.31 9.27
CA LEU A 561 8.38 34.91 9.06
C LEU A 561 7.63 34.54 10.35
N ALA A 562 8.29 33.83 11.27
CA ALA A 562 7.68 33.42 12.55
C ALA A 562 7.23 34.63 13.42
N PRO A 563 8.06 35.67 13.67
CA PRO A 563 7.62 36.85 14.42
C PRO A 563 6.56 37.69 13.69
N LEU A 564 6.60 37.79 12.36
CA LEU A 564 5.57 38.50 11.59
C LEU A 564 4.19 37.80 11.69
N ILE A 565 4.20 36.48 11.67
CA ILE A 565 2.99 35.66 11.80
C ILE A 565 2.43 35.74 13.23
N SER A 566 3.29 35.68 14.27
CA SER A 566 2.83 35.73 15.67
C SER A 566 2.16 37.05 16.04
N HIS A 567 2.55 38.16 15.39
CA HIS A 567 1.89 39.46 15.55
C HIS A 567 0.59 39.61 14.75
N SER A 568 0.44 38.90 13.63
CA SER A 568 -0.71 39.06 12.73
C SER A 568 -1.83 38.05 12.96
N TRP A 569 -1.56 36.87 13.53
CA TRP A 569 -2.58 35.85 13.77
C TRP A 569 -2.88 35.67 15.25
N SER A 570 -4.12 35.32 15.54
CA SER A 570 -4.51 34.85 16.87
C SER A 570 -4.00 33.42 17.11
N MET A 571 -3.82 33.05 18.38
CA MET A 571 -3.53 31.66 18.77
C MET A 571 -4.61 30.69 18.26
N ALA A 572 -5.88 31.12 18.25
CA ALA A 572 -6.98 30.32 17.72
C ALA A 572 -6.83 30.05 16.20
N THR A 573 -6.40 31.05 15.43
CA THR A 573 -6.08 30.91 14.00
C THR A 573 -4.93 29.93 13.79
N ALA A 574 -3.87 30.01 14.60
CA ALA A 574 -2.73 29.09 14.52
C ALA A 574 -3.14 27.63 14.79
N LEU A 575 -3.92 27.39 15.85
CA LEU A 575 -4.42 26.05 16.18
C LEU A 575 -5.40 25.52 15.11
N SER A 576 -6.27 26.40 14.59
CA SER A 576 -7.16 26.09 13.46
C SER A 576 -6.36 25.67 12.22
N LEU A 577 -5.28 26.38 11.90
CA LEU A 577 -4.40 26.04 10.76
C LEU A 577 -3.69 24.69 10.98
N LEU A 578 -3.23 24.39 12.19
CA LEU A 578 -2.67 23.07 12.50
C LEU A 578 -3.71 21.96 12.27
N ALA A 579 -4.93 22.13 12.78
CA ALA A 579 -6.03 21.18 12.56
C ALA A 579 -6.39 21.03 11.07
N TRP A 580 -6.40 22.12 10.31
CA TRP A 580 -6.59 22.09 8.85
C TRP A 580 -5.55 21.19 8.20
N TYR A 581 -4.27 21.38 8.49
CA TYR A 581 -3.20 20.61 7.86
C TYR A 581 -3.18 19.13 8.26
N VAL A 582 -3.80 18.72 9.37
CA VAL A 582 -4.01 17.30 9.70
C VAL A 582 -4.90 16.61 8.66
N PHE A 583 -5.92 17.30 8.16
CA PHE A 583 -6.92 16.73 7.25
C PHE A 583 -6.90 17.34 5.85
N ALA A 584 -6.01 18.32 5.61
CA ALA A 584 -5.99 19.11 4.40
C ALA A 584 -6.01 18.19 3.17
N PRO A 585 -6.76 18.54 2.11
CA PRO A 585 -6.76 17.80 0.87
C PRO A 585 -5.32 17.49 0.39
N GLN A 586 -5.11 16.31 -0.17
CA GLN A 586 -3.80 15.91 -0.71
C GLN A 586 -3.45 16.69 -1.96
N CYS A 587 -2.15 16.73 -2.27
CA CYS A 587 -1.61 17.35 -3.46
C CYS A 587 -2.26 16.81 -4.74
N LEU A 588 -2.31 17.64 -5.79
CA LEU A 588 -2.90 17.28 -7.08
C LEU A 588 -2.30 16.01 -7.68
N SER A 589 -1.00 15.79 -7.45
CA SER A 589 -0.28 14.59 -7.85
C SER A 589 -0.87 13.32 -7.20
N THR A 590 -1.21 13.37 -5.91
CA THR A 590 -1.89 12.26 -5.22
C THR A 590 -3.27 11.98 -5.82
N LEU A 591 -4.09 13.01 -6.07
CA LEU A 591 -5.41 12.83 -6.70
C LEU A 591 -5.30 12.19 -8.09
N SER A 592 -4.27 12.55 -8.87
CA SER A 592 -3.98 11.94 -10.17
C SER A 592 -3.64 10.45 -10.05
N VAL A 593 -2.85 10.08 -9.03
CA VAL A 593 -2.44 8.71 -8.76
C VAL A 593 -3.64 7.90 -8.26
N VAL A 594 -4.50 8.47 -7.41
CA VAL A 594 -5.75 7.84 -6.97
C VAL A 594 -6.67 7.57 -8.15
N ARG A 595 -6.84 8.53 -9.07
CA ARG A 595 -7.59 8.32 -10.32
C ARG A 595 -7.00 7.17 -11.14
N ARG A 596 -5.67 7.09 -11.25
CA ARG A 596 -4.98 6.05 -12.00
C ARG A 596 -5.12 4.67 -11.34
N GLU A 597 -5.02 4.58 -10.02
CA GLU A 597 -5.09 3.31 -9.27
C GLU A 597 -6.51 2.77 -9.15
N THR A 598 -7.51 3.65 -9.06
CA THR A 598 -8.92 3.26 -8.93
C THR A 598 -9.64 3.13 -10.27
N GLY A 599 -9.03 3.61 -11.36
CA GLY A 599 -9.63 3.64 -12.69
C GLY A 599 -10.81 4.62 -12.84
N SER A 600 -11.12 5.44 -11.82
CA SER A 600 -12.25 6.36 -11.84
C SER A 600 -11.93 7.70 -11.19
N ILE A 601 -12.26 8.80 -11.87
CA ILE A 601 -12.12 10.15 -11.32
C ILE A 601 -13.07 10.41 -10.15
N ARG A 602 -14.16 9.64 -10.04
CA ARG A 602 -15.15 9.76 -8.97
C ARG A 602 -14.51 9.59 -7.59
N TYR A 603 -13.58 8.65 -7.43
CA TYR A 603 -12.88 8.41 -6.16
C TYR A 603 -11.90 9.54 -5.81
N ALA A 604 -11.27 10.17 -6.80
CA ALA A 604 -10.42 11.34 -6.56
C ALA A 604 -11.24 12.54 -6.06
N PHE A 605 -12.41 12.81 -6.66
CA PHE A 605 -13.31 13.85 -6.18
C PHE A 605 -13.93 13.53 -4.83
N LEU A 606 -14.33 12.27 -4.61
CA LEU A 606 -14.81 11.81 -3.30
C LEU A 606 -13.74 12.03 -2.24
N MET A 607 -12.48 11.68 -2.54
CA MET A 607 -11.34 11.90 -1.65
C MET A 607 -11.15 13.37 -1.33
N ALA A 608 -11.07 14.22 -2.35
CA ALA A 608 -10.92 15.66 -2.16
C ALA A 608 -12.06 16.25 -1.34
N GLY A 609 -13.31 15.88 -1.64
CA GLY A 609 -14.50 16.38 -0.96
C GLY A 609 -14.58 15.97 0.51
N TYR A 610 -14.40 14.69 0.83
CA TYR A 610 -14.48 14.24 2.23
C TYR A 610 -13.32 14.81 3.06
N MET A 611 -12.11 14.88 2.50
CA MET A 611 -10.95 15.45 3.20
C MET A 611 -11.13 16.94 3.46
N PHE A 612 -11.64 17.68 2.48
CA PHE A 612 -11.96 19.10 2.65
C PHE A 612 -13.01 19.29 3.74
N ALA A 613 -14.08 18.47 3.75
CA ALA A 613 -15.10 18.53 4.79
C ALA A 613 -14.53 18.23 6.18
N LEU A 614 -13.66 17.22 6.31
CA LEU A 614 -12.98 16.90 7.57
C LEU A 614 -12.07 18.04 8.02
N ALA A 615 -11.27 18.61 7.10
CA ALA A 615 -10.37 19.72 7.40
C ALA A 615 -11.14 20.97 7.85
N TYR A 616 -12.18 21.34 7.11
CA TYR A 616 -13.01 22.50 7.46
C TYR A 616 -13.69 22.30 8.82
N THR A 617 -14.30 21.14 9.04
CA THR A 617 -15.01 20.83 10.30
C THR A 617 -14.04 20.81 11.49
N ALA A 618 -12.88 20.15 11.35
CA ALA A 618 -11.88 20.11 12.42
C ALA A 618 -11.31 21.50 12.73
N SER A 619 -11.08 22.33 11.70
CA SER A 619 -10.59 23.71 11.86
C SER A 619 -11.64 24.60 12.53
N PHE A 620 -12.90 24.49 12.11
CA PHE A 620 -14.02 25.20 12.71
C PHE A 620 -14.17 24.88 14.20
N ILE A 621 -14.18 23.59 14.55
CA ILE A 621 -14.28 23.15 15.95
C ILE A 621 -13.08 23.69 16.74
N THR A 622 -11.86 23.52 16.22
CA THR A 622 -10.64 23.95 16.89
C THR A 622 -10.61 25.46 17.09
N TYR A 623 -11.00 26.25 16.08
CA TYR A 623 -11.02 27.71 16.14
C TYR A 623 -11.99 28.22 17.21
N HIS A 624 -13.23 27.73 17.22
CA HIS A 624 -14.24 28.18 18.17
C HIS A 624 -13.98 27.70 19.59
N VAL A 625 -13.50 26.47 19.77
CA VAL A 625 -13.09 25.97 21.09
C VAL A 625 -11.89 26.76 21.61
N ALA A 626 -10.90 27.05 20.76
CA ALA A 626 -9.75 27.85 21.15
C ALA A 626 -10.14 29.28 21.54
N ARG A 627 -11.02 29.95 20.77
CA ARG A 627 -11.55 31.27 21.13
C ARG A 627 -12.27 31.24 22.49
N TYR A 628 -13.14 30.25 22.70
CA TYR A 628 -13.87 30.09 23.95
C TYR A 628 -12.95 29.89 25.16
N VAL A 629 -11.94 29.03 25.03
CA VAL A 629 -11.00 28.72 26.13
C VAL A 629 -10.01 29.86 26.39
N LEU A 630 -9.56 30.55 25.34
CA LEU A 630 -8.57 31.64 25.43
C LEU A 630 -9.21 33.02 25.67
N GLY A 631 -10.55 33.12 25.67
CA GLY A 631 -11.27 34.37 25.89
C GLY A 631 -11.06 35.43 24.80
N SER A 632 -10.81 35.02 23.55
CA SER A 632 -10.61 35.92 22.40
C SER A 632 -11.79 35.91 21.43
#